data_AF-A0A818S6C6-F1
#
_entry.id   AF-A0A818S6C6-F1
#
_cell.length_a   1.000
_cell.length_b   1.000
_cell.length_c   1.000
_cell.angle_alpha   90.00
_cell.angle_beta   90.00
_cell.angle_gamma   90.00
#
_symmetry.space_group_name_H-M   'P 1'
#
loop_
_entity.id
_entity.type
_entity.pdbx_description
1 polymer ?
#
loop_
_entity_poly.entity_id
_entity_poly.type
_entity_poly.pdbx_seq_one_letter_code
_entity_poly.pdbx_strand_id
1 'polypeptide(L)'
;MPRNSAKVAIEWYENVLGLKRFVINQEDDPFQGFTVRVGSMGMRMFSSVYWKCSETGCGDAASKLKFVFAESLIDPNSGSSDQITTFIARHNGQPGLQHIALTCTNSIKEVVRLTKANGAQFLSPCSSYYSQENNGRVIEAAGENAAELCKLGILLDDEADSWKTENTTSKLLTKVLLQIFTRSIFDNDTFFLELIERRGASGFGAGNVRTLWQIIQKRMDHSG
;
A
#
# COMPACT_ATOMS: atom_id res chain seq x y z
N MET A 1 8.08 -11.05 17.64
CA MET A 1 7.42 -11.95 16.67
C MET A 1 8.41 -12.99 16.18
N PRO A 2 8.05 -14.28 16.13
CA PRO A 2 8.83 -15.27 15.40
C PRO A 2 8.90 -14.91 13.91
N ARG A 3 10.03 -15.19 13.23
CA ARG A 3 10.12 -15.08 11.76
C ARG A 3 9.13 -16.05 11.10
N ASN A 4 8.65 -15.73 9.89
CA ASN A 4 7.63 -16.46 9.12
C ASN A 4 6.19 -16.39 9.70
N SER A 5 5.93 -15.49 10.64
CA SER A 5 4.59 -15.27 11.19
C SER A 5 3.56 -14.86 10.12
N ALA A 6 3.96 -14.03 9.15
CA ALA A 6 3.07 -13.60 8.07
C ALA A 6 2.68 -14.77 7.14
N LYS A 7 3.61 -15.70 6.92
CA LYS A 7 3.38 -16.91 6.11
C LYS A 7 2.40 -17.87 6.82
N VAL A 8 2.59 -18.11 8.11
CA VAL A 8 1.67 -18.94 8.90
C VAL A 8 0.28 -18.32 8.94
N ALA A 9 0.19 -17.00 9.08
CA ALA A 9 -1.09 -16.29 9.06
C ALA A 9 -1.80 -16.50 7.72
N ILE A 10 -1.17 -16.22 6.58
CA ILE A 10 -1.83 -16.39 5.29
C ILE A 10 -2.28 -17.84 5.05
N GLU A 11 -1.44 -18.84 5.38
CA GLU A 11 -1.80 -20.26 5.26
C GLU A 11 -3.04 -20.62 6.09
N TRP A 12 -3.17 -20.06 7.31
CA TRP A 12 -4.36 -20.24 8.12
C TRP A 12 -5.62 -19.66 7.44
N TYR A 13 -5.54 -18.44 6.91
CA TYR A 13 -6.67 -17.81 6.20
C TYR A 13 -7.05 -18.56 4.92
N GLU A 14 -6.07 -19.12 4.21
CA GLU A 14 -6.33 -19.96 3.04
C GLU A 14 -7.05 -21.26 3.43
N ASN A 15 -6.57 -21.95 4.47
CA ASN A 15 -7.12 -23.23 4.91
C ASN A 15 -8.49 -23.10 5.56
N VAL A 16 -8.72 -22.06 6.35
CA VAL A 16 -9.94 -21.90 7.15
C VAL A 16 -11.04 -21.14 6.40
N LEU A 17 -10.67 -20.06 5.69
CA LEU A 17 -11.63 -19.17 5.04
C LEU A 17 -11.65 -19.31 3.52
N GLY A 18 -10.81 -20.19 2.95
CA GLY A 18 -10.76 -20.41 1.51
C GLY A 18 -10.19 -19.24 0.72
N LEU A 19 -9.47 -18.32 1.38
CA LEU A 19 -8.75 -17.25 0.70
C LEU A 19 -7.70 -17.85 -0.24
N LYS A 20 -7.29 -17.07 -1.25
CA LYS A 20 -6.19 -17.44 -2.16
C LYS A 20 -5.13 -16.38 -2.21
N ARG A 21 -3.86 -16.78 -2.23
CA ARG A 21 -2.73 -15.91 -2.52
C ARG A 21 -2.98 -15.09 -3.78
N PHE A 22 -2.80 -13.78 -3.67
CA PHE A 22 -2.84 -12.82 -4.76
C PHE A 22 -1.43 -12.28 -4.98
N VAL A 23 -0.87 -12.37 -6.18
CA VAL A 23 0.48 -11.89 -6.49
C VAL A 23 0.49 -10.35 -6.61
N ILE A 24 1.36 -9.68 -5.85
CA ILE A 24 1.42 -8.20 -5.79
C ILE A 24 1.97 -7.60 -7.08
N ASN A 25 3.10 -8.12 -7.56
CA ASN A 25 3.77 -7.75 -8.81
C ASN A 25 4.79 -8.85 -9.22
N GLN A 26 5.60 -8.59 -10.25
CA GLN A 26 6.60 -9.54 -10.76
C GLN A 26 7.74 -9.86 -9.76
N GLU A 27 7.92 -9.06 -8.72
CA GLU A 27 8.93 -9.28 -7.68
C GLU A 27 8.37 -10.09 -6.49
N ASP A 28 7.08 -10.44 -6.51
CA ASP A 28 6.43 -11.20 -5.46
C ASP A 28 6.75 -12.70 -5.61
N ASP A 29 7.68 -13.19 -4.77
CA ASP A 29 8.11 -14.59 -4.77
C ASP A 29 7.03 -15.51 -4.14
N PRO A 30 6.70 -16.66 -4.76
CA PRO A 30 5.67 -17.56 -4.24
C PRO A 30 5.91 -18.07 -2.82
N PHE A 31 7.17 -18.16 -2.38
CA PHE A 31 7.56 -18.74 -1.09
C PHE A 31 8.05 -17.69 -0.10
N GLN A 32 8.76 -16.68 -0.59
CA GLN A 32 9.37 -15.61 0.20
C GLN A 32 8.47 -14.37 0.28
N GLY A 33 7.38 -14.32 -0.48
CA GLY A 33 6.49 -13.16 -0.57
C GLY A 33 7.17 -11.95 -1.24
N PHE A 34 6.46 -10.83 -1.23
CA PHE A 34 6.98 -9.57 -1.76
C PHE A 34 7.84 -8.89 -0.69
N THR A 35 9.07 -8.55 -1.02
CA THR A 35 10.00 -7.93 -0.06
C THR A 35 10.36 -6.51 -0.45
N VAL A 36 10.38 -5.62 0.54
CA VAL A 36 10.86 -4.25 0.40
C VAL A 36 12.04 -4.08 1.34
N ARG A 37 13.20 -3.68 0.81
CA ARG A 37 14.42 -3.42 1.59
C ARG A 37 14.94 -2.02 1.32
N VAL A 38 15.37 -1.33 2.38
CA VAL A 38 16.04 -0.02 2.31
C VAL A 38 17.18 -0.05 3.33
N GLY A 39 18.42 -0.09 2.85
CA GLY A 39 19.59 -0.26 3.72
C GLY A 39 19.55 -1.60 4.46
N SER A 40 19.74 -1.58 5.77
CA SER A 40 19.69 -2.76 6.65
C SER A 40 18.27 -3.19 7.05
N MET A 41 17.28 -2.36 6.73
CA MET A 41 15.88 -2.57 7.12
C MET A 41 15.08 -3.20 5.97
N GLY A 42 14.01 -3.90 6.32
CA GLY A 42 13.10 -4.41 5.31
C GLY A 42 11.86 -5.08 5.89
N MET A 43 10.85 -5.19 5.04
CA MET A 43 9.63 -5.91 5.33
C MET A 43 9.33 -6.94 4.25
N ARG A 44 8.54 -7.94 4.64
CA ARG A 44 7.95 -8.94 3.75
C ARG A 44 6.44 -8.85 3.84
N MET A 45 5.78 -9.01 2.70
CA MET A 45 4.33 -9.01 2.59
C MET A 45 3.81 -10.25 1.87
N PHE A 46 2.68 -10.75 2.35
CA PHE A 46 1.86 -11.74 1.67
C PHE A 46 0.44 -11.18 1.53
N SER A 47 -0.12 -11.20 0.33
CA SER A 47 -1.50 -10.79 0.10
C SER A 47 -2.39 -11.94 -0.29
N SER A 48 -3.60 -11.99 0.26
CA SER A 48 -4.64 -12.94 -0.11
C SER A 48 -5.92 -12.21 -0.50
N VAL A 49 -6.71 -12.87 -1.35
CA VAL A 49 -8.01 -12.38 -1.79
C VAL A 49 -9.06 -13.46 -1.54
N TYR A 50 -10.21 -13.02 -1.05
CA TYR A 50 -11.43 -13.82 -1.03
C TYR A 50 -12.37 -13.31 -2.13
N TRP A 51 -13.01 -14.24 -2.84
CA TRP A 51 -14.15 -13.94 -3.69
C TRP A 51 -15.35 -14.76 -3.22
N LYS A 52 -16.50 -14.12 -3.05
CA LYS A 52 -17.76 -14.80 -2.75
C LYS A 52 -18.41 -15.19 -4.09
N CYS A 53 -18.22 -16.42 -4.56
CA CYS A 53 -19.05 -16.98 -5.62
C CYS A 53 -20.12 -17.84 -4.95
N SER A 54 -21.39 -17.45 -5.02
CA SER A 54 -22.49 -18.23 -4.43
C SER A 54 -23.07 -19.29 -5.39
N GLU A 55 -22.76 -19.28 -6.68
CA GLU A 55 -23.24 -20.27 -7.66
C GLU A 55 -22.26 -20.49 -8.83
N THR A 56 -22.11 -21.75 -9.27
CA THR A 56 -21.25 -22.16 -10.38
C THR A 56 -21.67 -21.46 -11.68
N GLY A 57 -20.79 -20.63 -12.26
CA GLY A 57 -21.05 -19.95 -13.54
C GLY A 57 -21.37 -18.46 -13.44
N CYS A 58 -21.53 -17.89 -12.24
CA CYS A 58 -21.64 -16.45 -12.09
C CYS A 58 -20.26 -15.79 -12.06
N GLY A 59 -19.78 -15.39 -13.23
CA GLY A 59 -18.73 -14.38 -13.33
C GLY A 59 -19.32 -13.02 -12.99
N ASP A 60 -19.14 -12.55 -11.74
CA ASP A 60 -18.75 -11.15 -11.58
C ASP A 60 -18.10 -10.81 -10.24
N ALA A 61 -17.04 -10.03 -10.38
CA ALA A 61 -15.97 -9.71 -9.43
C ALA A 61 -16.33 -8.58 -8.44
N ALA A 62 -17.56 -8.51 -7.92
CA ALA A 62 -18.07 -7.30 -7.27
C ALA A 62 -17.65 -7.08 -5.81
N SER A 63 -17.18 -8.10 -5.08
CA SER A 63 -16.71 -7.92 -3.69
C SER A 63 -15.51 -8.80 -3.41
N LYS A 64 -14.33 -8.20 -3.57
CA LYS A 64 -13.04 -8.85 -3.26
C LYS A 64 -12.55 -8.33 -1.92
N LEU A 65 -12.55 -9.19 -0.90
CA LEU A 65 -11.87 -8.89 0.36
C LEU A 65 -10.39 -9.21 0.17
N LYS A 66 -9.52 -8.22 0.39
CA LYS A 66 -8.07 -8.39 0.29
C LYS A 66 -7.44 -8.22 1.68
N PHE A 67 -6.60 -9.16 2.07
CA PHE A 67 -5.74 -9.02 3.24
C PHE A 67 -4.29 -8.91 2.80
N VAL A 68 -3.53 -8.08 3.50
CA VAL A 68 -2.08 -7.97 3.37
C VAL A 68 -1.48 -8.22 4.74
N PHE A 69 -0.67 -9.28 4.84
CA PHE A 69 0.07 -9.64 6.04
C PHE A 69 1.50 -9.19 5.87
N ALA A 70 2.00 -8.38 6.80
CA ALA A 70 3.37 -7.87 6.77
C ALA A 70 4.17 -8.33 7.98
N GLU A 71 5.45 -8.65 7.78
CA GLU A 71 6.41 -8.92 8.84
C GLU A 71 7.75 -8.21 8.61
N SER A 72 8.45 -7.88 9.69
CA SER A 72 9.80 -7.31 9.62
C SER A 72 10.81 -8.38 9.20
N LEU A 73 11.80 -7.98 8.40
CA LEU A 73 12.96 -8.78 8.04
C LEU A 73 14.18 -8.50 8.95
N ILE A 74 14.07 -7.53 9.87
CA ILE A 74 15.13 -7.22 10.83
C ILE A 74 15.34 -8.41 11.75
N ASP A 75 16.61 -8.68 12.10
CA ASP A 75 16.93 -9.62 13.17
C ASP A 75 16.49 -9.01 14.52
N PRO A 76 15.58 -9.66 15.26
CA PRO A 76 15.14 -9.17 16.57
C PRO A 76 16.30 -8.89 17.55
N ASN A 77 17.45 -9.54 17.38
CA ASN A 77 18.62 -9.38 18.25
C ASN A 77 19.58 -8.28 17.79
N SER A 78 19.33 -7.64 16.65
CA SER A 78 20.23 -6.61 16.09
C SER A 78 20.20 -5.26 16.79
N GLY A 79 19.25 -5.05 17.71
CA GLY A 79 18.98 -3.74 18.31
C GLY A 79 18.42 -2.69 17.35
N SER A 80 18.19 -3.05 16.07
CA SER A 80 17.58 -2.18 15.07
C SER A 80 16.04 -2.26 15.13
N SER A 81 15.35 -1.21 14.71
CA SER A 81 13.90 -1.18 14.61
C SER A 81 13.45 -0.66 13.24
N ASP A 82 12.29 -1.15 12.79
CA ASP A 82 11.57 -0.63 11.64
C ASP A 82 10.12 -0.32 12.03
N GLN A 83 9.31 0.06 11.06
CA GLN A 83 7.90 0.38 11.27
C GLN A 83 7.14 -0.80 11.88
N ILE A 84 7.40 -2.03 11.44
CA ILE A 84 6.64 -3.21 11.87
C ILE A 84 7.03 -3.58 13.30
N THR A 85 8.32 -3.58 13.64
CA THR A 85 8.75 -3.85 15.02
C THR A 85 8.28 -2.74 15.96
N THR A 86 8.29 -1.48 15.51
CA THR A 86 7.74 -0.34 16.26
C THR A 86 6.23 -0.47 16.48
N PHE A 87 5.48 -0.84 15.44
CA PHE A 87 4.05 -1.12 15.55
C PHE A 87 3.79 -2.20 16.60
N ILE A 88 4.49 -3.34 16.53
CA ILE A 88 4.32 -4.45 17.49
C ILE A 88 4.64 -3.97 18.91
N ALA A 89 5.73 -3.22 19.11
CA ALA A 89 6.09 -2.69 20.42
C ALA A 89 5.00 -1.76 21.00
N ARG A 90 4.44 -0.88 20.17
CA ARG A 90 3.35 0.05 20.54
C ARG A 90 1.99 -0.65 20.67
N HIS A 91 1.84 -1.82 20.05
CA HIS A 91 0.65 -2.68 20.11
C HIS A 91 0.83 -3.81 21.15
N ASN A 92 1.37 -3.47 22.33
CA ASN A 92 1.54 -4.38 23.48
C ASN A 92 2.34 -5.68 23.17
N GLY A 93 3.27 -5.63 22.21
CA GLY A 93 4.05 -6.77 21.77
C GLY A 93 3.27 -7.76 20.89
N GLN A 94 2.07 -7.42 20.42
CA GLN A 94 1.14 -8.31 19.72
C GLN A 94 0.96 -7.94 18.24
N PRO A 95 0.61 -8.91 17.36
CA PRO A 95 0.17 -8.58 16.01
C PRO A 95 -1.12 -7.78 16.05
N GLY A 96 -1.44 -7.09 14.98
CA GLY A 96 -2.69 -6.34 14.90
C GLY A 96 -2.96 -5.78 13.51
N LEU A 97 -4.15 -5.20 13.37
CA LEU A 97 -4.53 -4.46 12.17
C LEU A 97 -3.87 -3.08 12.20
N GLN A 98 -3.05 -2.78 11.20
CA GLN A 98 -2.36 -1.50 11.11
C GLN A 98 -3.18 -0.45 10.33
N HIS A 99 -3.81 -0.84 9.24
CA HIS A 99 -4.63 0.10 8.48
C HIS A 99 -5.76 -0.57 7.71
N ILE A 100 -6.73 0.25 7.33
CA ILE A 100 -7.81 -0.11 6.41
C ILE A 100 -7.77 0.89 5.24
N ALA A 101 -7.80 0.36 4.01
CA ALA A 101 -7.94 1.15 2.80
C ALA A 101 -9.41 1.36 2.45
N LEU A 102 -9.81 2.63 2.33
CA LEU A 102 -11.15 3.07 1.98
C LEU A 102 -11.17 3.54 0.53
N THR A 103 -11.92 2.84 -0.31
CA THR A 103 -12.05 3.18 -1.72
C THR A 103 -12.84 4.49 -1.89
N CYS A 104 -12.24 5.46 -2.57
CA CYS A 104 -12.92 6.64 -3.06
C CYS A 104 -13.63 6.28 -4.38
N THR A 105 -14.96 6.35 -4.41
CA THR A 105 -15.75 6.12 -5.63
C THR A 105 -15.74 7.32 -6.57
N ASN A 106 -15.44 8.51 -6.03
CA ASN A 106 -15.32 9.77 -6.75
C ASN A 106 -13.85 10.21 -6.76
N SER A 107 -13.58 11.50 -6.95
CA SER A 107 -12.22 12.03 -6.90
C SER A 107 -11.62 11.95 -5.49
N ILE A 108 -10.50 11.24 -5.33
CA ILE A 108 -9.69 11.24 -4.11
C ILE A 108 -9.27 12.66 -3.72
N LYS A 109 -9.04 13.54 -4.70
CA LYS A 109 -8.67 14.94 -4.46
C LYS A 109 -9.78 15.68 -3.71
N GLU A 110 -11.03 15.46 -4.09
CA GLU A 110 -12.19 16.05 -3.40
C GLU A 110 -12.36 15.48 -2.00
N VAL A 111 -12.26 14.16 -1.85
CA VAL A 111 -12.35 13.49 -0.54
C VAL A 111 -11.27 13.98 0.40
N VAL A 112 -10.02 14.12 -0.07
CA VAL A 112 -8.90 14.65 0.72
C VAL A 112 -9.15 16.10 1.13
N ARG A 113 -9.61 16.96 0.21
CA ARG A 113 -9.93 18.36 0.56
C ARG A 113 -11.03 18.44 1.62
N LEU A 114 -12.10 17.68 1.46
CA LEU A 114 -13.22 17.64 2.40
C LEU A 114 -12.78 17.13 3.77
N THR A 115 -12.08 16.00 3.82
CA THR A 115 -11.65 15.40 5.09
C THR A 115 -10.60 16.24 5.80
N LYS A 116 -9.65 16.86 5.09
CA LYS A 116 -8.71 17.83 5.68
C LYS A 116 -9.43 19.03 6.27
N ALA A 117 -10.44 19.57 5.59
CA ALA A 117 -11.25 20.67 6.12
C ALA A 117 -12.01 20.30 7.41
N ASN A 118 -12.27 19.00 7.61
CA ASN A 118 -12.89 18.45 8.82
C ASN A 118 -11.86 17.92 9.85
N GLY A 119 -10.57 18.25 9.70
CA GLY A 119 -9.54 17.95 10.70
C GLY A 119 -8.76 16.66 10.50
N ALA A 120 -9.00 15.89 9.43
CA ALA A 120 -8.19 14.72 9.11
C ALA A 120 -6.74 15.12 8.81
N GLN A 121 -5.79 14.45 9.46
CA GLN A 121 -4.36 14.67 9.25
C GLN A 121 -3.77 13.57 8.38
N PHE A 122 -2.96 13.94 7.40
CA PHE A 122 -2.33 13.01 6.47
C PHE A 122 -0.81 13.03 6.59
N LEU A 123 -0.20 11.91 6.20
CA LEU A 123 1.22 11.88 5.91
C LEU A 123 1.50 12.68 4.63
N SER A 124 2.65 13.32 4.57
CA SER A 124 3.06 14.13 3.42
C SER A 124 4.38 13.60 2.87
N PRO A 125 4.40 13.12 1.62
CA PRO A 125 5.63 12.80 0.91
C PRO A 125 6.53 14.02 0.77
N CYS A 126 7.85 13.82 0.67
CA CYS A 126 8.75 14.91 0.30
C CYS A 126 8.39 15.41 -1.11
N SER A 127 8.51 16.72 -1.35
CA SER A 127 8.25 17.33 -2.66
C SER A 127 9.05 16.69 -3.79
N SER A 128 10.25 16.16 -3.48
CA SER A 128 11.09 15.41 -4.40
C SER A 128 10.42 14.20 -5.04
N TYR A 129 9.44 13.57 -4.38
CA TYR A 129 8.67 12.46 -4.95
C TYR A 129 7.99 12.88 -6.26
N TYR A 130 7.40 14.07 -6.29
CA TYR A 130 6.65 14.58 -7.44
C TYR A 130 7.54 15.10 -8.57
N SER A 131 8.81 15.39 -8.27
CA SER A 131 9.80 15.85 -9.25
C SER A 131 10.74 14.74 -9.73
N GLN A 132 10.66 13.53 -9.17
CA GLN A 132 11.39 12.38 -9.67
C GLN A 132 10.94 12.06 -11.10
N GLU A 133 11.89 11.84 -12.01
CA GLU A 133 11.60 11.71 -13.45
C GLU A 133 10.53 10.65 -13.74
N ASN A 134 10.64 9.46 -13.15
CA ASN A 134 9.67 8.39 -13.34
C ASN A 134 8.27 8.80 -12.85
N ASN A 135 8.16 9.29 -11.62
CA ASN A 135 6.87 9.68 -11.04
C ASN A 135 6.25 10.85 -11.80
N GLY A 136 7.06 11.83 -12.22
CA GLY A 136 6.62 12.96 -13.03
C GLY A 136 6.00 12.51 -14.35
N ARG A 137 6.66 11.56 -15.05
CA ARG A 137 6.13 10.96 -16.29
C ARG A 137 4.80 10.24 -16.06
N VAL A 138 4.67 9.46 -14.99
CA VAL A 138 3.42 8.74 -14.69
C VAL A 138 2.29 9.72 -14.33
N ILE A 139 2.58 10.76 -13.54
CA ILE A 139 1.62 11.81 -13.18
C ILE A 139 1.12 12.54 -14.44
N GLU A 140 2.02 12.92 -15.33
CA GLU A 140 1.66 13.57 -16.59
C GLU A 140 0.83 12.65 -17.49
N ALA A 141 1.23 11.39 -17.64
CA ALA A 141 0.49 10.39 -18.41
C ALA A 141 -0.92 10.13 -17.85
N ALA A 142 -1.10 10.24 -16.54
CA ALA A 142 -2.39 10.13 -15.88
C ALA A 142 -3.30 11.38 -16.03
N GLY A 143 -2.80 12.44 -16.68
CA GLY A 143 -3.48 13.72 -16.78
C GLY A 143 -3.59 14.47 -15.45
N GLU A 144 -2.73 14.16 -14.49
CA GLU A 144 -2.73 14.76 -13.16
C GLU A 144 -1.74 15.91 -13.03
N ASN A 145 -1.99 16.82 -12.08
CA ASN A 145 -1.11 17.95 -11.81
C ASN A 145 -0.18 17.62 -10.63
N ALA A 146 1.13 17.55 -10.88
CA ALA A 146 2.12 17.20 -9.86
C ALA A 146 2.12 18.16 -8.66
N ALA A 147 1.94 19.46 -8.88
CA ALA A 147 1.90 20.45 -7.81
C ALA A 147 0.63 20.30 -6.95
N GLU A 148 -0.50 19.97 -7.55
CA GLU A 148 -1.74 19.67 -6.85
C GLU A 148 -1.63 18.40 -6.01
N LEU A 149 -1.12 17.30 -6.59
CA LEU A 149 -0.88 16.05 -5.86
C LEU A 149 0.08 16.27 -4.69
N CYS A 150 1.13 17.06 -4.90
CA CYS A 150 2.08 17.47 -3.86
C CYS A 150 1.41 18.23 -2.71
N LYS A 151 0.59 19.25 -3.04
CA LYS A 151 -0.17 20.01 -2.04
C LYS A 151 -1.12 19.11 -1.24
N LEU A 152 -1.72 18.12 -1.89
CA LEU A 152 -2.64 17.20 -1.24
C LEU A 152 -1.92 16.07 -0.50
N GLY A 153 -0.68 15.74 -0.86
CA GLY A 153 0.09 14.61 -0.33
C GLY A 153 -0.33 13.26 -0.92
N ILE A 154 -0.93 13.27 -2.11
CA ILE A 154 -1.42 12.06 -2.79
C ILE A 154 -0.27 11.43 -3.57
N LEU A 155 -0.07 10.12 -3.43
CA LEU A 155 0.84 9.31 -4.22
C LEU A 155 0.11 8.76 -5.45
N LEU A 156 0.83 8.58 -6.55
CA LEU A 156 0.30 8.04 -7.81
C LEU A 156 1.27 6.97 -8.33
N ASP A 157 0.73 5.78 -8.59
CA ASP A 157 1.45 4.64 -9.16
C ASP A 157 0.70 4.14 -10.40
N ASP A 158 1.41 3.53 -11.35
CA ASP A 158 0.83 2.82 -12.49
C ASP A 158 0.97 1.30 -12.36
N GLU A 159 0.06 0.56 -12.99
CA GLU A 159 0.30 -0.85 -13.22
C GLU A 159 1.32 -1.00 -14.37
N ALA A 160 2.51 -1.49 -14.02
CA ALA A 160 3.71 -1.59 -14.87
C ALA A 160 3.53 -2.29 -16.23
N ASP A 161 2.43 -3.01 -16.45
CA ASP A 161 2.10 -3.62 -17.75
C ASP A 161 1.43 -2.66 -18.74
N SER A 162 1.05 -1.45 -18.32
CA SER A 162 0.39 -0.47 -19.20
C SER A 162 1.35 0.26 -20.17
N TRP A 163 2.66 0.25 -19.91
CA TRP A 163 3.65 0.92 -20.78
C TRP A 163 4.31 0.00 -21.81
N LYS A 164 4.28 -1.33 -21.61
CA LYS A 164 5.00 -2.29 -22.48
C LYS A 164 4.25 -2.68 -23.76
N THR A 165 3.06 -2.14 -24.00
CA THR A 165 2.34 -2.31 -25.27
C THR A 165 2.69 -1.14 -26.20
N GLU A 166 3.89 -1.21 -26.78
CA GLU A 166 4.22 -0.41 -27.96
C GLU A 166 3.22 -0.76 -29.10
N ASN A 167 2.74 0.28 -29.78
CA ASN A 167 1.89 0.26 -30.98
C ASN A 167 0.37 0.20 -30.80
N THR A 168 -0.23 0.91 -29.83
CA THR A 168 -1.65 1.28 -29.95
C THR A 168 -1.86 2.78 -29.79
N THR A 169 -2.42 3.37 -30.83
CA THR A 169 -2.72 4.79 -31.06
C THR A 169 -3.82 5.33 -30.14
N SER A 170 -3.71 5.11 -28.82
CA SER A 170 -4.60 5.69 -27.82
C SER A 170 -3.82 5.99 -26.54
N LYS A 171 -3.45 7.27 -26.43
CA LYS A 171 -2.79 7.95 -25.31
C LYS A 171 -3.58 7.90 -23.98
N LEU A 172 -4.55 6.99 -23.78
CA LEU A 172 -5.68 7.25 -22.88
C LEU A 172 -6.07 6.19 -21.84
N LEU A 173 -5.33 5.08 -21.66
CA LEU A 173 -5.71 4.09 -20.64
C LEU A 173 -4.51 3.60 -19.81
N THR A 174 -3.75 4.54 -19.22
CA THR A 174 -2.85 4.18 -18.12
C THR A 174 -3.70 3.78 -16.92
N LYS A 175 -3.57 2.52 -16.49
CA LYS A 175 -4.21 2.03 -15.27
C LYS A 175 -3.43 2.57 -14.08
N VAL A 176 -4.02 3.50 -13.33
CA VAL A 176 -3.35 4.19 -12.23
C VAL A 176 -4.04 3.97 -10.90
N LEU A 177 -3.24 4.08 -9.85
CA LEU A 177 -3.63 3.95 -8.45
C LEU A 177 -3.21 5.22 -7.70
N LEU A 178 -4.18 5.92 -7.12
CA LEU A 178 -3.91 7.07 -6.26
C LEU A 178 -4.13 6.67 -4.80
N GLN A 179 -3.18 6.99 -3.93
CA GLN A 179 -3.20 6.61 -2.51
C GLN A 179 -2.76 7.78 -1.62
N ILE A 180 -3.36 7.88 -0.44
CA ILE A 180 -2.90 8.78 0.62
C ILE A 180 -3.20 8.16 1.97
N PHE A 181 -2.31 8.40 2.93
CA PHE A 181 -2.34 7.76 4.24
C PHE A 181 -2.56 8.80 5.33
N THR A 182 -3.48 8.53 6.25
CA THR A 182 -3.67 9.40 7.42
C THR A 182 -2.46 9.27 8.35
N ARG A 183 -2.30 10.23 9.25
CA ARG A 183 -1.57 9.96 10.50
C ARG A 183 -2.32 8.90 11.30
N SER A 184 -1.68 8.35 12.33
CA SER A 184 -2.40 7.46 13.23
C SER A 184 -3.56 8.20 13.89
N ILE A 185 -4.69 7.52 14.02
CA ILE A 185 -5.88 8.04 14.69
C ILE A 185 -5.89 7.73 16.19
N PHE A 186 -4.94 6.91 16.66
CA PHE A 186 -4.75 6.58 18.07
C PHE A 186 -3.41 7.14 18.55
N ASP A 187 -3.36 7.54 19.82
CA ASP A 187 -2.18 8.18 20.42
C ASP A 187 -0.96 7.26 20.46
N ASN A 188 -1.17 5.95 20.44
CA ASN A 188 -0.09 4.96 20.42
C ASN A 188 0.50 4.73 19.01
N ASP A 189 0.11 5.51 18.00
CA ASP A 189 0.66 5.45 16.65
C ASP A 189 0.54 4.05 15.98
N THR A 190 -0.51 3.29 16.29
CA THR A 190 -0.66 1.91 15.78
C THR A 190 -1.56 1.80 14.55
N PHE A 191 -2.68 2.55 14.51
CA PHE A 191 -3.69 2.39 13.47
C PHE A 191 -3.89 3.66 12.65
N PHE A 192 -3.98 3.53 11.33
CA PHE A 192 -4.27 4.63 10.41
C PHE A 192 -5.21 4.18 9.29
N LEU A 193 -5.69 5.13 8.49
CA LEU A 193 -6.54 4.89 7.33
C LEU A 193 -5.77 5.21 6.05
N GLU A 194 -6.08 4.49 5.00
CA GLU A 194 -5.66 4.79 3.64
C GLU A 194 -6.89 5.20 2.83
N LEU A 195 -6.79 6.27 2.03
CA LEU A 195 -7.76 6.55 0.98
C LEU A 195 -7.14 6.10 -0.35
N ILE A 196 -7.93 5.37 -1.14
CA ILE A 196 -7.46 4.78 -2.40
C ILE A 196 -8.46 5.05 -3.53
N GLU A 197 -7.97 5.52 -4.67
CA GLU A 197 -8.75 5.66 -5.91
C GLU A 197 -8.09 4.80 -7.00
N ARG A 198 -8.90 3.94 -7.62
CA ARG A 198 -8.47 3.02 -8.67
C ARG A 198 -9.04 3.47 -10.00
N ARG A 199 -8.17 3.84 -10.95
CA ARG A 199 -8.54 4.11 -12.34
C ARG A 199 -8.10 2.94 -13.21
N GLY A 200 -8.91 1.90 -13.24
CA GLY A 200 -8.60 0.65 -13.96
C GLY A 200 -7.54 -0.24 -13.30
N ALA A 201 -6.82 0.25 -12.29
CA ALA A 201 -5.80 -0.51 -11.57
C ALA A 201 -6.40 -1.51 -10.56
N SER A 202 -5.90 -2.75 -10.60
CA SER A 202 -6.29 -3.89 -9.77
C SER A 202 -5.28 -4.26 -8.68
N GLY A 203 -4.01 -3.85 -8.81
CA GLY A 203 -2.87 -4.17 -7.95
C GLY A 203 -2.78 -3.32 -6.68
N PHE A 204 -1.68 -3.41 -5.94
CA PHE A 204 -1.51 -2.72 -4.65
C PHE A 204 -0.73 -1.41 -4.71
N GLY A 205 -0.12 -1.09 -5.85
CA GLY A 205 0.78 0.07 -5.97
C GLY A 205 2.10 -0.17 -5.25
N ALA A 206 2.94 -1.08 -5.77
CA ALA A 206 4.20 -1.44 -5.13
C ALA A 206 5.12 -0.21 -4.95
N GLY A 207 5.12 0.74 -5.90
CA GLY A 207 5.84 2.00 -5.79
C GLY A 207 5.30 2.88 -4.67
N ASN A 208 3.98 2.96 -4.53
CA ASN A 208 3.34 3.69 -3.43
C ASN A 208 3.63 3.06 -2.07
N VAL A 209 3.63 1.73 -1.96
CA VAL A 209 4.01 1.02 -0.73
C VAL A 209 5.45 1.31 -0.32
N ARG A 210 6.40 1.25 -1.27
CA ARG A 210 7.81 1.61 -1.00
C ARG A 210 7.92 3.06 -0.54
N THR A 211 7.20 3.98 -1.18
CA THR A 211 7.21 5.40 -0.83
C THR A 211 6.63 5.65 0.56
N LEU A 212 5.49 5.03 0.89
CA LEU A 212 4.90 5.08 2.23
C LEU A 212 5.89 4.61 3.28
N TRP A 213 6.52 3.45 3.05
CA TRP A 213 7.48 2.88 3.97
C TRP A 213 8.65 3.82 4.22
N GLN A 214 9.19 4.45 3.17
CA GLN A 214 10.26 5.46 3.30
C GLN A 214 9.82 6.70 4.08
N ILE A 215 8.57 7.17 3.89
CA ILE A 215 8.03 8.32 4.63
C ILE A 215 7.93 8.01 6.12
N ILE A 216 7.38 6.84 6.47
CA ILE A 216 7.21 6.44 7.87
C ILE A 216 8.58 6.21 8.52
N GLN A 217 9.52 5.58 7.82
CA GLN A 217 10.86 5.36 8.32
C GLN A 217 11.60 6.67 8.63
N LYS A 218 11.62 7.61 7.67
CA LYS A 218 12.23 8.93 7.91
C LYS A 218 11.64 9.61 9.14
N ARG A 219 10.33 9.50 9.37
CA ARG A 219 9.69 10.10 10.55
C ARG A 219 10.16 9.46 11.85
N MET A 220 10.33 8.14 11.90
CA MET A 220 10.85 7.45 13.09
C MET A 220 12.30 7.87 13.39
N ASP A 221 13.14 7.98 12.37
CA ASP A 221 14.54 8.43 12.54
C ASP A 221 14.64 9.86 13.10
N HIS A 222 13.65 10.72 12.85
CA HIS A 222 13.59 12.09 13.38
C HIS A 222 12.86 12.20 14.72
N SER A 223 12.25 11.11 15.21
CA SER A 223 11.49 11.07 16.47
C SER A 223 12.23 10.34 17.60
N GLY A 224 13.43 9.84 17.34
CA GLY A 224 14.37 9.29 18.34
C GLY A 224 15.45 10.30 18.68
#